data_AF-A0A9X3ZHY0-F1
#
_entry.id   AF-A0A9X3ZHY0-F1
#
_cell.length_a   1.000
_cell.length_b   1.000
_cell.length_c   1.000
_cell.angle_alpha   90.00
_cell.angle_beta   90.00
_cell.angle_gamma   90.00
#
_symmetry.space_group_name_H-M   'P 1'
#
loop_
_entity.id
_entity.type
_entity.pdbx_description
1 polymer ?
#
loop_
_entity_poly.entity_id
_entity_poly.type
_entity_poly.pdbx_seq_one_letter_code
_entity_poly.pdbx_strand_id
1 'polypeptide(L)'
;MNRLLALAIALMLTTPLNAQADQLAAEAQQALADLGCSPGPVDGQWGGRSDAALQRFNKEASLDLSHPLSAEDLEQMRNAGANCPDPTRVPLAGLRGVGINSAVLWSAASTQDYRIPDLVINHFKPIDDFGFSHVAMVSCVDWIIGKPCKKPFQDEQGIIETVRLILDNTDLHVTLSFKGYEQGKRNGKDISTFQKRLEAEKGVQDAFVQQWGKFANEFKDVPRERMSFALLNEPEFQFPSPTAAKRKKWEAIAMRAIKAIREVTPDRVVIYEGIAKSKFNERYKKGGNYKYSISTLMRPLPASDIVYGVHAYEPKKFLDQATRKIGYFGKPYTKQHARMVRNDGRLLADWSKKFGVPVMVTETGCVSHVKGIEGPANPDDCGKFAADAYRHYVEQGIPVVWWAIEKERTIYVREKSDCRRTGGCDIWMPRNRIPDPHLFEAFRLNANP
;
A
#
# COMPACT_ATOMS: atom_id res chain seq x y z
N MET A 1 51.97 -20.03 -67.37
CA MET A 1 50.65 -19.39 -67.53
C MET A 1 49.56 -20.32 -67.01
N ASN A 2 48.74 -19.80 -66.10
CA ASN A 2 47.44 -20.28 -65.61
C ASN A 2 47.33 -21.65 -64.93
N ARG A 3 47.15 -21.62 -63.60
CA ARG A 3 45.94 -22.10 -62.90
C ARG A 3 45.99 -21.72 -61.41
N LEU A 4 45.36 -20.60 -61.06
CA LEU A 4 44.93 -20.24 -59.71
C LEU A 4 43.57 -20.91 -59.49
N LEU A 5 43.48 -21.84 -58.53
CA LEU A 5 42.20 -22.33 -58.02
C LEU A 5 41.92 -21.59 -56.71
N ALA A 6 40.81 -20.84 -56.70
CA ALA A 6 40.30 -20.12 -55.56
C ALA A 6 39.76 -21.10 -54.51
N LEU A 7 40.16 -20.91 -53.24
CA LEU A 7 39.47 -21.46 -52.09
C LEU A 7 39.19 -20.31 -51.12
N ALA A 8 38.13 -19.55 -51.40
CA ALA A 8 37.56 -18.63 -50.43
C ALA A 8 36.66 -19.45 -49.50
N ILE A 9 37.20 -19.84 -48.35
CA ILE A 9 36.41 -20.39 -47.25
C ILE A 9 35.57 -19.23 -46.72
N ALA A 10 34.27 -19.27 -47.01
CA ALA A 10 33.27 -18.45 -46.36
C ALA A 10 33.22 -18.86 -44.88
N LEU A 11 33.95 -18.13 -44.05
CA LEU A 11 33.85 -18.21 -42.60
C LEU A 11 32.52 -17.54 -42.20
N MET A 12 31.40 -18.26 -42.35
CA MET A 12 30.15 -17.83 -41.72
C MET A 12 30.37 -17.91 -40.21
N LEU A 13 30.52 -16.74 -39.59
CA LEU A 13 30.48 -16.55 -38.15
C LEU A 13 29.09 -16.99 -37.65
N THR A 14 28.92 -18.28 -37.34
CA THR A 14 27.77 -18.73 -36.58
C THR A 14 27.99 -18.29 -35.15
N THR A 15 27.50 -17.08 -34.81
CA THR A 15 27.32 -16.72 -33.41
C THR A 15 26.52 -17.83 -32.74
N PRO A 16 26.97 -18.36 -31.59
CA PRO A 16 26.25 -19.43 -30.92
C PRO A 16 24.82 -18.95 -30.61
N LEU A 17 23.84 -19.82 -30.83
CA LEU A 17 22.40 -19.50 -30.72
C LEU A 17 22.05 -18.78 -29.40
N ASN A 18 22.74 -19.13 -28.31
CA ASN A 18 22.60 -18.47 -27.01
C ASN A 18 23.06 -17.00 -27.00
N ALA A 19 24.15 -16.67 -27.68
CA ALA A 19 24.63 -15.28 -27.76
C ALA A 19 23.67 -14.40 -28.57
N GLN A 20 23.02 -14.96 -29.59
CA GLN A 20 22.03 -14.24 -30.38
C GLN A 20 20.72 -14.01 -29.58
N ALA A 21 20.30 -15.00 -28.79
CA ALA A 21 19.15 -14.85 -27.89
C ALA A 21 19.41 -13.84 -26.75
N ASP A 22 20.59 -13.88 -26.13
CA ASP A 22 21.00 -12.92 -25.09
C ASP A 22 21.06 -11.49 -25.66
N GLN A 23 21.53 -11.35 -26.90
CA GLN A 23 21.56 -10.06 -27.59
C GLN A 23 20.16 -9.51 -27.89
N LEU A 24 19.24 -10.34 -28.40
CA LEU A 24 17.84 -9.94 -28.62
C LEU A 24 17.14 -9.57 -27.30
N ALA A 25 17.41 -10.31 -26.23
CA ALA A 25 16.90 -9.98 -24.90
C ALA A 25 17.42 -8.62 -24.41
N ALA A 26 18.71 -8.32 -24.62
CA ALA A 26 19.29 -7.02 -24.27
C ALA A 26 18.70 -5.89 -25.12
N GLU A 27 18.50 -6.10 -26.42
CA GLU A 27 17.88 -5.11 -27.30
C GLU A 27 16.42 -4.83 -26.92
N ALA A 28 15.67 -5.86 -26.51
CA ALA A 28 14.31 -5.70 -26.01
C ALA A 28 14.28 -4.98 -24.65
N GLN A 29 15.20 -5.30 -23.74
CA GLN A 29 15.37 -4.54 -22.50
C GLN A 29 15.72 -3.07 -22.79
N GLN A 30 16.58 -2.78 -23.76
CA GLN A 30 16.89 -1.40 -24.12
C GLN A 30 15.67 -0.68 -24.69
N ALA A 31 14.94 -1.30 -25.63
CA ALA A 31 13.73 -0.72 -26.22
C ALA A 31 12.66 -0.42 -25.15
N LEU A 32 12.40 -1.38 -24.26
CA LEU A 32 11.49 -1.18 -23.13
C LEU A 32 11.99 -0.08 -22.17
N ALA A 33 13.31 0.07 -21.98
CA ALA A 33 13.86 1.15 -21.16
C ALA A 33 13.65 2.52 -21.81
N ASP A 34 13.89 2.64 -23.12
CA ASP A 34 13.71 3.88 -23.89
C ASP A 34 12.23 4.32 -23.93
N LEU A 35 11.31 3.35 -23.96
CA LEU A 35 9.86 3.56 -23.88
C LEU A 35 9.37 3.83 -22.44
N GLY A 36 10.27 3.88 -21.45
CA GLY A 36 9.95 4.18 -20.05
C GLY A 36 9.40 3.00 -19.24
N CYS A 37 9.40 1.77 -19.77
CA CYS A 37 8.76 0.60 -19.16
C CYS A 37 9.54 -0.02 -17.98
N SER A 38 10.76 0.46 -17.71
CA SER A 38 11.65 0.03 -16.61
C SER A 38 11.85 -1.50 -16.51
N PRO A 39 12.50 -2.13 -17.50
CA PRO A 39 12.73 -3.58 -17.54
C PRO A 39 13.79 -4.08 -16.55
N GLY A 40 14.50 -3.18 -15.87
CA GLY A 40 15.66 -3.51 -15.05
C GLY A 40 16.96 -3.23 -15.79
N PRO A 41 18.08 -3.88 -15.42
CA PRO A 41 19.33 -3.76 -16.15
C PRO A 41 19.17 -4.23 -17.61
N VAL A 42 19.90 -3.58 -18.52
CA VAL A 42 20.03 -4.00 -19.91
C VAL A 42 21.27 -4.90 -19.99
N ASP A 43 21.06 -6.19 -19.73
CA ASP A 43 22.14 -7.18 -19.54
C ASP A 43 21.92 -8.49 -20.30
N GLY A 44 20.84 -8.60 -21.08
CA GLY A 44 20.45 -9.80 -21.81
C GLY A 44 19.81 -10.88 -20.93
N GLN A 45 19.78 -10.70 -19.60
CA GLN A 45 19.18 -11.66 -18.68
C GLN A 45 17.70 -11.37 -18.51
N TRP A 46 16.87 -12.06 -19.31
CA TRP A 46 15.44 -11.91 -19.21
C TRP A 46 14.91 -12.50 -17.89
N GLY A 47 14.14 -11.71 -17.15
CA GLY A 47 13.55 -12.13 -15.89
C GLY A 47 12.28 -11.35 -15.55
N GLY A 48 11.75 -11.55 -14.35
CA GLY A 48 10.43 -11.03 -13.98
C GLY A 48 10.26 -9.51 -14.08
N ARG A 49 11.34 -8.71 -14.10
CA ARG A 49 11.25 -7.27 -14.37
C ARG A 49 11.08 -6.95 -15.85
N SER A 50 11.82 -7.66 -16.71
CA SER A 50 11.64 -7.59 -18.16
C SER A 50 10.23 -8.06 -18.55
N ASP A 51 9.74 -9.16 -17.95
CA ASP A 51 8.36 -9.64 -18.16
C ASP A 51 7.33 -8.59 -17.74
N ALA A 52 7.48 -8.00 -16.54
CA ALA A 52 6.55 -6.98 -16.07
C ALA A 52 6.60 -5.71 -16.93
N ALA A 53 7.76 -5.35 -17.47
CA ALA A 53 7.90 -4.23 -18.40
C ALA A 53 7.25 -4.53 -19.75
N LEU A 54 7.43 -5.73 -20.29
CA LEU A 54 6.78 -6.17 -21.53
C LEU A 54 5.26 -6.19 -21.38
N GLN A 55 4.73 -6.72 -20.26
CA GLN A 55 3.29 -6.71 -19.99
C GLN A 55 2.72 -5.29 -19.88
N ARG A 56 3.46 -4.36 -19.26
CA ARG A 56 3.04 -2.94 -19.22
C ARG A 56 3.00 -2.34 -20.61
N PHE A 57 4.03 -2.58 -21.42
CA PHE A 57 4.09 -2.09 -22.80
C PHE A 57 2.95 -2.66 -23.64
N ASN A 58 2.75 -3.97 -23.62
CA ASN A 58 1.65 -4.66 -24.29
C ASN A 58 0.30 -4.03 -23.96
N LYS A 59 0.06 -3.73 -22.68
CA LYS A 59 -1.18 -3.08 -22.26
C LYS A 59 -1.35 -1.69 -22.88
N GLU A 60 -0.32 -0.86 -22.85
CA GLU A 60 -0.39 0.51 -23.37
C GLU A 60 -0.47 0.54 -24.91
N ALA A 61 0.30 -0.31 -25.56
CA ALA A 61 0.34 -0.45 -27.02
C ALA A 61 -0.83 -1.28 -27.57
N SER A 62 -1.65 -1.89 -26.70
CA SER A 62 -2.68 -2.88 -27.08
C SER A 62 -2.12 -4.03 -27.93
N LEU A 63 -0.97 -4.57 -27.52
CA LEU A 63 -0.25 -5.68 -28.13
C LEU A 63 -0.23 -6.91 -27.20
N ASP A 64 0.22 -8.05 -27.72
CA ASP A 64 0.36 -9.30 -26.95
C ASP A 64 1.70 -10.00 -27.25
N LEU A 65 2.80 -9.26 -27.12
CA LEU A 65 4.15 -9.78 -27.29
C LEU A 65 4.53 -10.70 -26.12
N SER A 66 5.27 -11.78 -26.39
CA SER A 66 5.74 -12.69 -25.33
C SER A 66 7.22 -13.05 -25.54
N HIS A 67 7.93 -13.31 -24.44
CA HIS A 67 9.32 -13.77 -24.51
C HIS A 67 9.36 -15.29 -24.80
N PRO A 68 10.26 -15.80 -25.68
CA PRO A 68 11.33 -15.08 -26.39
C PRO A 68 10.81 -14.19 -27.53
N LEU A 69 11.33 -12.96 -27.58
CA LEU A 69 11.00 -11.97 -28.62
C LEU A 69 11.83 -12.24 -29.88
N SER A 70 11.22 -12.00 -31.03
CA SER A 70 11.85 -12.01 -32.35
C SER A 70 12.29 -10.61 -32.79
N ALA A 71 13.01 -10.52 -33.91
CA ALA A 71 13.36 -9.23 -34.51
C ALA A 71 12.12 -8.44 -34.98
N GLU A 72 11.06 -9.16 -35.40
CA GLU A 72 9.78 -8.56 -35.79
C GLU A 72 9.05 -7.97 -34.58
N ASP A 73 9.05 -8.66 -33.44
CA ASP A 73 8.47 -8.14 -32.20
C ASP A 73 9.17 -6.86 -31.74
N LEU A 74 10.49 -6.78 -31.90
CA LEU A 74 11.29 -5.59 -31.60
C LEU A 74 10.93 -4.41 -32.51
N GLU A 75 10.72 -4.68 -33.81
CA GLU A 75 10.30 -3.66 -34.76
C GLU A 75 8.88 -3.18 -34.44
N GLN A 76 7.96 -4.10 -34.15
CA GLN A 76 6.61 -3.76 -33.72
C GLN A 76 6.62 -2.92 -32.44
N MET A 77 7.45 -3.28 -31.47
CA MET A 77 7.62 -2.52 -30.23
C MET A 77 8.10 -1.08 -30.48
N ARG A 78 9.11 -0.91 -31.33
CA ARG A 78 9.67 0.41 -31.67
C ARG A 78 8.68 1.28 -32.46
N ASN A 79 7.80 0.66 -33.25
CA ASN A 79 6.85 1.37 -34.12
C ASN A 79 5.48 1.63 -33.48
N ALA A 80 5.18 1.05 -32.31
CA ALA A 80 3.86 1.16 -31.68
C ALA A 80 3.48 2.60 -31.25
N GLY A 81 4.46 3.51 -31.12
CA GLY A 81 4.21 4.91 -30.72
C GLY A 81 3.68 5.09 -29.29
N ALA A 82 3.68 4.02 -28.48
CA ALA A 82 3.18 4.01 -27.11
C ALA A 82 4.35 4.12 -26.11
N ASN A 83 4.26 5.06 -25.17
CA ASN A 83 5.21 5.16 -24.06
C ASN A 83 4.58 4.56 -22.81
N CYS A 84 5.34 3.76 -22.07
CA CYS A 84 4.84 3.25 -20.80
C CYS A 84 4.55 4.38 -19.81
N PRO A 85 3.45 4.28 -19.04
CA PRO A 85 3.21 5.20 -17.94
C PRO A 85 4.34 5.09 -16.93
N ASP A 86 4.68 6.22 -16.28
CA ASP A 86 5.70 6.28 -15.24
C ASP A 86 5.51 5.13 -14.23
N PRO A 87 6.46 4.17 -14.17
CA PRO A 87 6.31 2.96 -13.36
C PRO A 87 6.43 3.25 -11.86
N THR A 88 6.83 4.47 -11.48
CA THR A 88 6.81 4.94 -10.08
C THR A 88 5.47 5.55 -9.69
N ARG A 89 4.60 5.83 -10.66
CA ARG A 89 3.29 6.44 -10.43
C ARG A 89 2.26 5.39 -10.05
N VAL A 90 1.49 5.64 -9.00
CA VAL A 90 0.33 4.80 -8.67
C VAL A 90 -0.62 4.73 -9.87
N PRO A 91 -1.00 3.52 -10.34
CA PRO A 91 -1.60 3.34 -11.66
C PRO A 91 -3.06 3.80 -11.77
N LEU A 92 -3.72 4.10 -10.64
CA LEU A 92 -5.16 4.43 -10.61
C LEU A 92 -5.37 5.86 -10.12
N ALA A 93 -6.19 6.64 -10.81
CA ALA A 93 -6.53 8.00 -10.39
C ALA A 93 -7.19 8.04 -9.01
N GLY A 94 -8.15 7.14 -8.74
CA GLY A 94 -8.83 7.04 -7.44
C GLY A 94 -7.91 6.62 -6.28
N LEU A 95 -6.75 6.04 -6.56
CA LEU A 95 -5.76 5.69 -5.53
C LEU A 95 -4.65 6.74 -5.40
N ARG A 96 -4.72 7.86 -6.14
CA ARG A 96 -3.78 8.99 -6.01
C ARG A 96 -4.29 10.00 -5.00
N GLY A 97 -3.41 10.71 -4.31
CA GLY A 97 -3.82 11.77 -3.38
C GLY A 97 -3.92 11.30 -1.93
N VAL A 98 -4.89 11.85 -1.21
CA VAL A 98 -5.13 11.59 0.21
C VAL A 98 -6.33 10.67 0.37
N GLY A 99 -6.13 9.55 1.04
CA GLY A 99 -7.19 8.68 1.49
C GLY A 99 -7.29 8.64 3.00
N ILE A 100 -8.27 7.90 3.49
CA ILE A 100 -8.54 7.76 4.91
C ILE A 100 -8.74 6.30 5.27
N ASN A 101 -8.29 5.88 6.45
CA ASN A 101 -8.57 4.53 6.93
C ASN A 101 -10.02 4.43 7.44
N SER A 102 -10.56 3.21 7.49
CA SER A 102 -11.67 2.87 8.38
C SER A 102 -11.39 1.56 9.12
N ALA A 103 -11.77 1.56 10.39
CA ALA A 103 -11.72 0.44 11.31
C ALA A 103 -13.13 -0.09 11.67
N VAL A 104 -14.17 0.24 10.86
CA VAL A 104 -15.53 -0.32 10.99
C VAL A 104 -15.49 -1.85 11.05
N LEU A 105 -14.71 -2.44 10.15
CA LEU A 105 -14.63 -3.89 9.97
C LEU A 105 -13.57 -4.58 10.85
N TRP A 106 -12.85 -3.84 11.70
CA TRP A 106 -11.75 -4.39 12.50
C TRP A 106 -11.86 -4.15 14.00
N SER A 107 -12.31 -2.96 14.42
CA SER A 107 -12.25 -2.55 15.83
C SER A 107 -13.63 -2.44 16.47
N ALA A 108 -13.66 -2.22 17.79
CA ALA A 108 -14.90 -1.86 18.50
C ALA A 108 -15.24 -0.36 18.42
N ALA A 109 -14.37 0.47 17.84
CA ALA A 109 -14.47 1.93 17.92
C ALA A 109 -15.64 2.50 17.10
N SER A 110 -15.98 1.84 16.00
CA SER A 110 -17.09 2.26 15.13
C SER A 110 -18.42 1.71 15.63
N THR A 111 -19.52 2.45 15.48
CA THR A 111 -20.89 1.93 15.65
C THR A 111 -21.55 1.54 14.34
N GLN A 112 -20.89 1.73 13.19
CA GLN A 112 -21.50 1.43 11.89
C GLN A 112 -21.63 -0.07 11.69
N ASP A 113 -22.75 -0.46 11.09
CA ASP A 113 -23.17 -1.84 10.90
C ASP A 113 -23.94 -1.92 9.58
N TYR A 114 -23.51 -2.76 8.65
CA TYR A 114 -24.11 -2.86 7.30
C TYR A 114 -25.59 -3.24 7.34
N ARG A 115 -26.04 -3.88 8.43
CA ARG A 115 -27.43 -4.28 8.62
C ARG A 115 -28.36 -3.07 8.82
N ILE A 116 -27.78 -1.90 9.02
CA ILE A 116 -28.46 -0.60 8.98
C ILE A 116 -27.74 0.25 7.93
N PRO A 117 -28.07 0.09 6.63
CA PRO A 117 -27.31 0.69 5.52
C PRO A 117 -27.04 2.18 5.67
N ASP A 118 -28.04 2.95 6.15
CA ASP A 118 -27.92 4.39 6.36
C ASP A 118 -26.79 4.76 7.32
N LEU A 119 -26.44 3.92 8.30
CA LEU A 119 -25.31 4.18 9.20
C LEU A 119 -23.97 4.12 8.46
N VAL A 120 -23.84 3.22 7.50
CA VAL A 120 -22.63 3.09 6.66
C VAL A 120 -22.60 4.24 5.65
N ILE A 121 -23.69 4.46 4.91
CA ILE A 121 -23.76 5.49 3.87
C ILE A 121 -23.49 6.88 4.47
N ASN A 122 -24.17 7.26 5.55
CA ASN A 122 -23.97 8.57 6.19
C ASN A 122 -22.61 8.71 6.89
N HIS A 123 -21.85 7.62 7.03
CA HIS A 123 -20.49 7.67 7.56
C HIS A 123 -19.45 7.88 6.46
N PHE A 124 -19.68 7.35 5.25
CA PHE A 124 -18.72 7.43 4.14
C PHE A 124 -19.05 8.48 3.07
N LYS A 125 -20.33 8.85 2.87
CA LYS A 125 -20.67 9.89 1.89
C LYS A 125 -19.97 11.23 2.14
N PRO A 126 -19.88 11.75 3.39
CA PRO A 126 -19.13 12.99 3.62
C PRO A 126 -17.66 12.87 3.24
N ILE A 127 -17.05 11.69 3.37
CA ILE A 127 -15.63 11.47 3.02
C ILE A 127 -15.39 11.64 1.52
N ASP A 128 -16.34 11.15 0.71
CA ASP A 128 -16.39 11.39 -0.73
C ASP A 128 -16.53 12.88 -1.04
N ASP A 129 -17.51 13.53 -0.43
CA ASP A 129 -17.80 14.96 -0.64
C ASP A 129 -16.63 15.86 -0.26
N PHE A 130 -15.90 15.52 0.81
CA PHE A 130 -14.70 16.24 1.24
C PHE A 130 -13.52 16.11 0.26
N GLY A 131 -13.59 15.22 -0.73
CA GLY A 131 -12.56 15.05 -1.75
C GLY A 131 -11.43 14.11 -1.35
N PHE A 132 -11.64 13.22 -0.37
CA PHE A 132 -10.73 12.08 -0.20
C PHE A 132 -10.83 11.19 -1.44
N SER A 133 -9.70 10.68 -1.92
CA SER A 133 -9.72 9.86 -3.15
C SER A 133 -10.05 8.39 -2.89
N HIS A 134 -9.65 7.88 -1.73
CA HIS A 134 -9.82 6.47 -1.38
C HIS A 134 -10.08 6.25 0.11
N VAL A 135 -10.71 5.12 0.40
CA VAL A 135 -10.89 4.61 1.75
C VAL A 135 -10.19 3.26 1.91
N ALA A 136 -9.35 3.14 2.94
CA ALA A 136 -8.68 1.90 3.31
C ALA A 136 -9.48 1.17 4.39
N MET A 137 -10.24 0.15 3.96
CA MET A 137 -11.08 -0.70 4.79
C MET A 137 -10.25 -1.77 5.48
N VAL A 138 -9.79 -1.49 6.70
CA VAL A 138 -9.09 -2.46 7.53
C VAL A 138 -10.11 -3.42 8.15
N SER A 139 -9.99 -4.69 7.80
CA SER A 139 -11.02 -5.71 8.03
C SER A 139 -10.46 -6.88 8.82
N CYS A 140 -11.16 -7.26 9.88
CA CYS A 140 -10.80 -8.43 10.67
C CYS A 140 -11.01 -9.72 9.87
N VAL A 141 -10.04 -10.64 9.97
CA VAL A 141 -10.08 -11.94 9.29
C VAL A 141 -9.75 -13.13 10.19
N ASP A 142 -9.90 -12.98 11.50
CA ASP A 142 -9.67 -14.08 12.44
C ASP A 142 -10.62 -15.28 12.18
N TRP A 143 -11.77 -15.04 11.53
CA TRP A 143 -12.73 -16.09 11.17
C TRP A 143 -12.15 -17.09 10.15
N ILE A 144 -11.14 -16.70 9.36
CA ILE A 144 -10.39 -17.63 8.48
C ILE A 144 -9.75 -18.77 9.29
N ILE A 145 -9.42 -18.52 10.55
CA ILE A 145 -8.80 -19.49 11.45
C ILE A 145 -9.77 -20.00 12.53
N GLY A 146 -11.07 -19.85 12.31
CA GLY A 146 -12.14 -20.33 13.19
C GLY A 146 -12.30 -19.49 14.47
N LYS A 147 -11.87 -18.23 14.46
CA LYS A 147 -11.97 -17.32 15.62
C LYS A 147 -12.88 -16.12 15.31
N PRO A 148 -13.76 -15.71 16.23
CA PRO A 148 -14.60 -14.56 16.00
C PRO A 148 -13.78 -13.28 16.01
N CYS A 149 -14.19 -12.32 15.18
CA CYS A 149 -13.75 -10.94 15.27
C CYS A 149 -14.43 -10.22 16.44
N LYS A 150 -14.13 -8.92 16.62
CA LYS A 150 -14.63 -8.18 17.79
C LYS A 150 -16.14 -8.03 17.81
N LYS A 151 -16.74 -7.81 16.64
CA LYS A 151 -18.19 -7.67 16.47
C LYS A 151 -18.72 -8.80 15.59
N PRO A 152 -19.98 -9.22 15.78
CA PRO A 152 -20.56 -10.35 15.05
C PRO A 152 -20.64 -10.10 13.54
N PHE A 153 -20.82 -8.86 13.10
CA PHE A 153 -20.87 -8.48 11.69
C PHE A 153 -19.48 -8.31 11.05
N GLN A 154 -18.39 -8.50 11.79
CA GLN A 154 -17.03 -8.42 11.25
C GLN A 154 -16.61 -9.80 10.73
N ASP A 155 -17.38 -10.31 9.78
CA ASP A 155 -17.23 -11.60 9.13
C ASP A 155 -17.15 -11.44 7.59
N GLU A 156 -17.14 -12.55 6.86
CA GLU A 156 -17.07 -12.53 5.38
C GLU A 156 -18.22 -11.72 4.77
N GLN A 157 -19.46 -11.97 5.21
CA GLN A 157 -20.63 -11.27 4.69
C GLN A 157 -20.58 -9.76 5.01
N GLY A 158 -20.24 -9.38 6.24
CA GLY A 158 -20.21 -7.98 6.60
C GLY A 158 -19.12 -7.18 5.90
N ILE A 159 -18.01 -7.81 5.52
CA ILE A 159 -17.02 -7.21 4.62
C ILE A 159 -17.67 -6.92 3.26
N ILE A 160 -18.35 -7.91 2.67
CA ILE A 160 -18.96 -7.79 1.34
C ILE A 160 -19.99 -6.66 1.33
N GLU A 161 -20.97 -6.73 2.24
CA GLU A 161 -22.08 -5.78 2.29
C GLU A 161 -21.60 -4.35 2.59
N THR A 162 -20.66 -4.18 3.53
CA THR A 162 -20.13 -2.84 3.84
C THR A 162 -19.38 -2.25 2.64
N VAL A 163 -18.56 -3.05 1.95
CA VAL A 163 -17.80 -2.58 0.78
C VAL A 163 -18.75 -2.23 -0.37
N ARG A 164 -19.77 -3.05 -0.64
CA ARG A 164 -20.80 -2.76 -1.65
C ARG A 164 -21.53 -1.46 -1.36
N LEU A 165 -21.97 -1.26 -0.11
CA LEU A 165 -22.63 -0.01 0.30
C LEU A 165 -21.76 1.23 0.02
N ILE A 166 -20.44 1.15 0.24
CA ILE A 166 -19.52 2.26 -0.08
C ILE A 166 -19.40 2.44 -1.60
N LEU A 167 -19.17 1.36 -2.34
CA LEU A 167 -18.97 1.39 -3.79
C LEU A 167 -20.18 1.97 -4.53
N ASP A 168 -21.39 1.63 -4.08
CA ASP A 168 -22.65 1.97 -4.74
C ASP A 168 -23.13 3.40 -4.41
N ASN A 169 -22.61 4.01 -3.33
CA ASN A 169 -23.10 5.30 -2.82
C ASN A 169 -22.04 6.40 -2.77
N THR A 170 -20.82 6.13 -3.25
CA THR A 170 -19.72 7.11 -3.25
C THR A 170 -18.84 6.95 -4.49
N ASP A 171 -18.04 7.96 -4.82
CA ASP A 171 -16.98 7.88 -5.83
C ASP A 171 -15.60 7.53 -5.23
N LEU A 172 -15.55 7.12 -3.96
CA LEU A 172 -14.32 6.72 -3.26
C LEU A 172 -13.74 5.41 -3.79
N HIS A 173 -12.45 5.38 -4.14
CA HIS A 173 -11.78 4.12 -4.43
C HIS A 173 -11.65 3.30 -3.13
N VAL A 174 -12.10 2.04 -3.13
CA VAL A 174 -12.06 1.18 -1.93
C VAL A 174 -10.81 0.30 -1.94
N THR A 175 -9.99 0.41 -0.91
CA THR A 175 -8.91 -0.54 -0.62
C THR A 175 -9.38 -1.51 0.46
N LEU A 176 -9.59 -2.79 0.12
CA LEU A 176 -9.91 -3.82 1.12
C LEU A 176 -8.61 -4.41 1.69
N SER A 177 -8.45 -4.37 3.02
CA SER A 177 -7.24 -4.82 3.71
C SER A 177 -7.53 -5.82 4.82
N PHE A 178 -6.83 -6.97 4.84
CA PHE A 178 -6.95 -7.95 5.93
C PHE A 178 -6.12 -7.55 7.15
N LYS A 179 -6.65 -7.75 8.36
CA LYS A 179 -5.93 -7.56 9.61
C LYS A 179 -6.37 -8.57 10.67
N GLY A 180 -5.43 -9.10 11.45
CA GLY A 180 -5.76 -9.92 12.62
C GLY A 180 -6.30 -9.05 13.76
N TYR A 181 -7.27 -9.57 14.52
CA TYR A 181 -7.83 -8.84 15.67
C TYR A 181 -7.27 -9.34 17.00
N GLU A 182 -7.44 -10.63 17.29
CA GLU A 182 -7.00 -11.27 18.53
C GLU A 182 -5.48 -11.16 18.67
N GLN A 183 -5.04 -10.46 19.71
CA GLN A 183 -3.62 -10.23 20.00
C GLN A 183 -3.12 -11.17 21.10
N GLY A 184 -1.92 -11.67 20.92
CA GLY A 184 -1.06 -12.21 21.98
C GLY A 184 0.18 -11.35 22.17
N LYS A 185 1.06 -11.76 23.09
CA LYS A 185 2.39 -11.16 23.26
C LYS A 185 3.49 -12.17 22.96
N ARG A 186 4.53 -11.74 22.23
CA ARG A 186 5.79 -12.49 22.05
C ARG A 186 6.95 -11.55 22.33
N ASN A 187 7.77 -11.87 23.35
CA ASN A 187 8.88 -11.03 23.81
C ASN A 187 8.49 -9.55 23.99
N GLY A 188 7.34 -9.30 24.62
CA GLY A 188 6.84 -7.95 24.93
C GLY A 188 6.29 -7.14 23.76
N LYS A 189 6.20 -7.71 22.55
CA LYS A 189 5.51 -7.07 21.41
C LYS A 189 4.20 -7.79 21.12
N ASP A 190 3.21 -7.01 20.70
CA ASP A 190 1.93 -7.54 20.24
C ASP A 190 2.13 -8.28 18.91
N ILE A 191 1.49 -9.45 18.81
CA ILE A 191 1.38 -10.25 17.59
C ILE A 191 -0.01 -10.85 17.54
N SER A 192 -0.67 -10.74 16.39
CA SER A 192 -1.99 -11.32 16.19
C SER A 192 -1.91 -12.85 16.09
N THR A 193 -2.91 -13.54 16.66
CA THR A 193 -3.04 -15.00 16.56
C THR A 193 -3.08 -15.43 15.10
N PHE A 194 -3.85 -14.71 14.27
CA PHE A 194 -3.92 -14.94 12.84
C PHE A 194 -2.56 -14.92 12.16
N GLN A 195 -1.77 -13.85 12.31
CA GLN A 195 -0.48 -13.76 11.62
C GLN A 195 0.56 -14.75 12.15
N LYS A 196 0.53 -15.09 13.44
CA LYS A 196 1.37 -16.16 13.99
C LYS A 196 1.10 -17.50 13.29
N ARG A 197 -0.17 -17.84 13.05
CA ARG A 197 -0.56 -19.06 12.36
C ARG A 197 -0.31 -18.97 10.86
N LEU A 198 -0.56 -17.82 10.24
CA LEU A 198 -0.22 -17.57 8.83
C LEU A 198 1.28 -17.78 8.56
N GLU A 199 2.15 -17.31 9.47
CA GLU A 199 3.58 -17.55 9.38
C GLU A 199 3.93 -19.04 9.56
N ALA A 200 3.22 -19.80 10.39
CA ALA A 200 3.65 -21.15 10.79
C ALA A 200 2.98 -22.30 10.01
N GLU A 201 1.71 -22.17 9.66
CA GLU A 201 0.84 -23.29 9.28
C GLU A 201 0.46 -23.22 7.79
N LYS A 202 0.77 -24.28 7.03
CA LYS A 202 0.41 -24.36 5.60
C LYS A 202 -1.10 -24.26 5.39
N GLY A 203 -1.91 -24.92 6.22
CA GLY A 203 -3.37 -24.86 6.11
C GLY A 203 -3.94 -23.44 6.25
N VAL A 204 -3.36 -22.61 7.12
CA VAL A 204 -3.77 -21.21 7.27
C VAL A 204 -3.33 -20.36 6.08
N GLN A 205 -2.15 -20.64 5.51
CA GLN A 205 -1.71 -20.00 4.26
C GLN A 205 -2.64 -20.35 3.10
N ASP A 206 -3.05 -21.62 2.99
CA ASP A 206 -3.96 -22.08 1.94
C ASP A 206 -5.34 -21.41 2.10
N ALA A 207 -5.87 -21.32 3.33
CA ALA A 207 -7.12 -20.62 3.61
C ALA A 207 -7.05 -19.11 3.32
N PHE A 208 -5.94 -18.44 3.66
CA PHE A 208 -5.71 -17.04 3.32
C PHE A 208 -5.71 -16.80 1.80
N VAL A 209 -5.02 -17.66 1.04
CA VAL A 209 -4.97 -17.58 -0.43
C VAL A 209 -6.35 -17.84 -1.03
N GLN A 210 -7.05 -18.87 -0.55
CA GLN A 210 -8.40 -19.21 -1.01
C GLN A 210 -9.37 -18.05 -0.75
N GLN A 211 -9.28 -17.38 0.41
CA GLN A 211 -10.16 -16.28 0.74
C GLN A 211 -9.95 -15.06 -0.18
N TRP A 212 -8.71 -14.76 -0.57
CA TRP A 212 -8.45 -13.73 -1.57
C TRP A 212 -9.02 -14.08 -2.95
N GLY A 213 -8.94 -15.35 -3.37
CA GLY A 213 -9.59 -15.81 -4.60
C GLY A 213 -11.13 -15.66 -4.54
N LYS A 214 -11.75 -15.95 -3.40
CA LYS A 214 -13.19 -15.71 -3.19
C LYS A 214 -13.55 -14.23 -3.32
N PHE A 215 -12.84 -13.34 -2.63
CA PHE A 215 -13.14 -11.90 -2.75
C PHE A 215 -12.85 -11.36 -4.15
N ALA A 216 -11.84 -11.88 -4.86
CA ALA A 216 -11.62 -11.53 -6.26
C ALA A 216 -12.81 -11.91 -7.14
N ASN A 217 -13.42 -13.09 -6.92
CA ASN A 217 -14.64 -13.49 -7.62
C ASN A 217 -15.87 -12.71 -7.19
N GLU A 218 -16.00 -12.40 -5.89
CA GLU A 218 -17.13 -11.64 -5.35
C GLU A 218 -17.19 -10.21 -5.92
N PHE A 219 -16.03 -9.58 -6.11
CA PHE A 219 -15.91 -8.21 -6.61
C PHE A 219 -15.40 -8.14 -8.05
N LYS A 220 -15.59 -9.20 -8.86
CA LYS A 220 -15.08 -9.25 -10.24
C LYS A 220 -15.74 -8.23 -11.17
N ASP A 221 -16.97 -7.84 -10.86
CA ASP A 221 -17.77 -6.84 -11.57
C ASP A 221 -17.36 -5.40 -11.23
N VAL A 222 -16.65 -5.18 -10.11
CA VAL A 222 -16.19 -3.85 -9.71
C VAL A 222 -14.97 -3.47 -10.56
N PRO A 223 -14.97 -2.33 -11.28
CA PRO A 223 -13.83 -1.96 -12.12
C PRO A 223 -12.56 -1.71 -11.30
N ARG A 224 -11.38 -1.90 -11.90
CA ARG A 224 -10.08 -1.72 -11.22
C ARG A 224 -9.91 -0.28 -10.70
N GLU A 225 -10.52 0.70 -11.34
CA GLU A 225 -10.50 2.11 -10.98
C GLU A 225 -11.21 2.40 -9.65
N ARG A 226 -12.13 1.53 -9.22
CA ARG A 226 -12.94 1.70 -8.01
C ARG A 226 -12.47 0.85 -6.83
N MET A 227 -11.62 -0.17 -7.05
CA MET A 227 -11.23 -1.08 -5.98
C MET A 227 -9.86 -1.74 -6.13
N SER A 228 -9.12 -1.80 -5.02
CA SER A 228 -7.82 -2.48 -4.88
C SER A 228 -7.81 -3.43 -3.68
N PHE A 229 -6.92 -4.42 -3.72
CA PHE A 229 -6.73 -5.38 -2.62
C PHE A 229 -5.40 -5.17 -1.90
N ALA A 230 -5.45 -4.80 -0.62
CA ALA A 230 -4.28 -4.78 0.25
C ALA A 230 -4.17 -6.10 1.00
N LEU A 231 -3.17 -6.93 0.65
CA LEU A 231 -3.16 -8.35 1.05
C LEU A 231 -3.20 -8.58 2.56
N LEU A 232 -2.46 -7.76 3.33
CA LEU A 232 -2.36 -7.89 4.78
C LEU A 232 -1.80 -6.59 5.36
N ASN A 233 -2.56 -5.97 6.26
CA ASN A 233 -2.17 -4.80 7.02
C ASN A 233 -1.12 -5.18 8.08
N GLU A 234 -0.03 -4.41 8.15
CA GLU A 234 1.07 -4.60 9.10
C GLU A 234 1.58 -6.06 9.20
N PRO A 235 2.20 -6.66 8.17
CA PRO A 235 2.73 -8.02 8.28
C PRO A 235 3.78 -8.19 9.41
N GLU A 236 3.52 -9.05 10.39
CA GLU A 236 4.25 -9.19 11.66
C GLU A 236 5.37 -10.26 11.63
N PHE A 237 5.83 -10.61 10.43
CA PHE A 237 6.88 -11.61 10.16
C PHE A 237 8.27 -11.10 10.60
N GLN A 238 8.49 -10.94 11.90
CA GLN A 238 9.65 -10.21 12.43
C GLN A 238 10.23 -10.77 13.73
N PHE A 239 9.76 -11.90 14.25
CA PHE A 239 10.17 -12.36 15.59
C PHE A 239 11.34 -13.35 15.56
N PRO A 240 12.44 -13.11 16.30
CA PRO A 240 12.71 -11.95 17.18
C PRO A 240 13.14 -10.67 16.45
N SER A 241 13.70 -10.80 15.24
CA SER A 241 14.03 -9.71 14.33
C SER A 241 13.60 -10.01 12.88
N PRO A 242 13.43 -9.00 12.02
CA PRO A 242 13.24 -9.20 10.58
C PRO A 242 14.45 -9.88 9.95
N THR A 243 14.22 -10.87 9.09
CA THR A 243 15.29 -11.58 8.36
C THR A 243 14.89 -11.79 6.90
N ALA A 244 15.89 -12.01 6.04
CA ALA A 244 15.64 -12.32 4.63
C ALA A 244 14.80 -13.60 4.46
N ALA A 245 14.96 -14.60 5.32
CA ALA A 245 14.16 -15.83 5.29
C ALA A 245 12.68 -15.57 5.62
N LYS A 246 12.40 -14.73 6.62
CA LYS A 246 11.03 -14.32 6.96
C LYS A 246 10.39 -13.50 5.85
N ARG A 247 11.16 -12.57 5.26
CA ARG A 247 10.71 -11.79 4.11
C ARG A 247 10.36 -12.70 2.93
N LYS A 248 11.26 -13.61 2.54
CA LYS A 248 11.01 -14.60 1.47
C LYS A 248 9.79 -15.47 1.74
N LYS A 249 9.57 -15.87 2.99
CA LYS A 249 8.38 -16.62 3.38
C LYS A 249 7.10 -15.82 3.15
N TRP A 250 7.09 -14.55 3.55
CA TRP A 250 5.95 -13.66 3.30
C TRP A 250 5.76 -13.38 1.81
N GLU A 251 6.83 -13.08 1.06
CA GLU A 251 6.82 -12.90 -0.39
C GLU A 251 6.19 -14.11 -1.10
N ALA A 252 6.52 -15.34 -0.68
CA ALA A 252 5.94 -16.56 -1.24
C ALA A 252 4.44 -16.71 -0.97
N ILE A 253 3.97 -16.38 0.24
CA ILE A 253 2.53 -16.40 0.58
C ILE A 253 1.78 -15.32 -0.22
N ALA A 254 2.34 -14.11 -0.28
CA ALA A 254 1.77 -12.98 -1.02
C ALA A 254 1.64 -13.30 -2.53
N MET A 255 2.67 -13.88 -3.15
CA MET A 255 2.61 -14.29 -4.56
C MET A 255 1.54 -15.33 -4.86
N ARG A 256 1.29 -16.27 -3.93
CA ARG A 256 0.19 -17.24 -4.07
C ARG A 256 -1.17 -16.55 -4.02
N ALA A 257 -1.36 -15.58 -3.11
CA ALA A 257 -2.60 -14.81 -3.03
C ALA A 257 -2.80 -13.92 -4.27
N ILE A 258 -1.74 -13.26 -4.75
CA ILE A 258 -1.75 -12.49 -6.00
C ILE A 258 -2.17 -13.37 -7.17
N LYS A 259 -1.58 -14.58 -7.30
CA LYS A 259 -1.95 -15.51 -8.37
C LYS A 259 -3.44 -15.88 -8.30
N ALA A 260 -3.96 -16.22 -7.13
CA ALA A 260 -5.38 -16.55 -6.96
C ALA A 260 -6.32 -15.36 -7.30
N ILE A 261 -5.91 -14.13 -6.99
CA ILE A 261 -6.65 -12.92 -7.41
C ILE A 261 -6.60 -12.77 -8.93
N ARG A 262 -5.42 -12.95 -9.55
CA ARG A 262 -5.18 -12.77 -10.98
C ARG A 262 -5.89 -13.80 -11.85
N GLU A 263 -6.15 -14.99 -11.33
CA GLU A 263 -6.96 -16.02 -11.99
C GLU A 263 -8.41 -15.54 -12.22
N VAL A 264 -8.89 -14.55 -11.46
CA VAL A 264 -10.25 -14.01 -11.59
C VAL A 264 -10.25 -12.58 -12.16
N THR A 265 -9.37 -11.73 -11.66
CA THR A 265 -9.23 -10.33 -12.07
C THR A 265 -7.76 -10.06 -12.44
N PRO A 266 -7.37 -10.26 -13.71
CA PRO A 266 -5.96 -10.22 -14.14
C PRO A 266 -5.32 -8.84 -13.97
N ASP A 267 -6.12 -7.79 -13.82
CA ASP A 267 -5.71 -6.38 -13.87
C ASP A 267 -5.96 -5.61 -12.55
N ARG A 268 -6.63 -6.21 -11.57
CA ARG A 268 -6.88 -5.63 -10.22
C ARG A 268 -5.62 -5.09 -9.55
N VAL A 269 -5.58 -3.86 -9.08
CA VAL A 269 -4.38 -3.39 -8.36
C VAL A 269 -4.28 -4.06 -6.99
N VAL A 270 -3.09 -4.59 -6.68
CA VAL A 270 -2.79 -5.21 -5.39
C VAL A 270 -1.80 -4.34 -4.63
N ILE A 271 -2.12 -4.03 -3.37
CA ILE A 271 -1.23 -3.35 -2.45
C ILE A 271 -0.50 -4.40 -1.62
N TYR A 272 0.82 -4.42 -1.73
CA TYR A 272 1.71 -5.32 -1.02
C TYR A 272 2.47 -4.55 0.07
N GLU A 273 2.30 -4.99 1.30
CA GLU A 273 3.05 -4.52 2.46
C GLU A 273 4.17 -5.51 2.81
N GLY A 274 5.30 -4.99 3.30
CA GLY A 274 6.43 -5.78 3.77
C GLY A 274 6.33 -6.29 5.20
N ILE A 275 7.30 -7.11 5.58
CA ILE A 275 7.41 -7.62 6.95
C ILE A 275 7.72 -6.49 7.95
N ALA A 276 7.63 -6.81 9.24
CA ALA A 276 7.88 -5.87 10.33
C ALA A 276 6.92 -4.66 10.31
N LYS A 277 5.66 -4.93 10.00
CA LYS A 277 4.56 -3.95 9.93
C LYS A 277 4.78 -2.85 8.88
N SER A 278 5.64 -3.11 7.88
CA SER A 278 6.09 -2.12 6.88
C SER A 278 6.56 -0.78 7.46
N LYS A 279 7.11 -0.77 8.68
CA LYS A 279 7.57 0.45 9.35
C LYS A 279 8.93 0.90 8.80
N PHE A 280 8.91 1.38 7.56
CA PHE A 280 10.10 1.71 6.80
C PHE A 280 10.95 2.81 7.45
N ASN A 281 10.29 3.75 8.13
CA ASN A 281 10.94 4.86 8.78
C ASN A 281 11.19 4.65 10.27
N GLU A 282 10.98 3.46 10.85
CA GLU A 282 11.25 3.22 12.27
C GLU A 282 12.72 3.55 12.61
N ARG A 283 12.96 4.35 13.67
CA ARG A 283 14.31 4.76 14.08
C ARG A 283 14.72 4.20 15.43
N TYR A 284 16.03 4.07 15.66
CA TYR A 284 16.57 3.75 16.98
C TYR A 284 16.40 4.94 17.94
N LYS A 285 16.05 4.64 19.21
CA LYS A 285 15.81 5.65 20.26
C LYS A 285 16.98 6.63 20.49
N LYS A 286 18.23 6.19 20.31
CA LYS A 286 19.45 6.93 20.69
C LYS A 286 20.19 7.65 19.54
N GLY A 287 19.78 7.48 18.28
CA GLY A 287 20.65 7.91 17.17
C GLY A 287 19.97 8.41 15.91
N GLY A 288 18.64 8.47 15.85
CA GLY A 288 17.91 8.96 14.67
C GLY A 288 18.08 8.10 13.40
N ASN A 289 19.00 7.14 13.37
CA ASN A 289 19.21 6.22 12.26
C ASN A 289 18.01 5.30 12.08
N TYR A 290 17.68 5.02 10.81
CA TYR A 290 16.69 4.02 10.44
C TYR A 290 17.11 2.66 10.97
N LYS A 291 16.15 1.93 11.52
CA LYS A 291 16.34 0.58 12.06
C LYS A 291 16.44 -0.47 10.96
N TYR A 292 15.80 -0.22 9.82
CA TYR A 292 15.75 -1.10 8.67
C TYR A 292 15.91 -0.31 7.38
N SER A 293 16.47 -0.93 6.34
CA SER A 293 16.25 -0.46 4.97
C SER A 293 14.88 -0.95 4.48
N ILE A 294 14.24 -0.25 3.54
CA ILE A 294 13.00 -0.75 2.91
C ILE A 294 13.23 -2.16 2.32
N SER A 295 14.39 -2.40 1.71
CA SER A 295 14.79 -3.71 1.15
C SER A 295 14.95 -4.83 2.19
N THR A 296 15.06 -4.49 3.48
CA THR A 296 14.99 -5.45 4.58
C THR A 296 13.54 -5.93 4.79
N LEU A 297 12.58 -5.02 4.61
CA LEU A 297 11.15 -5.24 4.87
C LEU A 297 10.43 -5.86 3.67
N MET A 298 10.77 -5.43 2.45
CA MET A 298 10.13 -5.89 1.21
C MET A 298 11.07 -5.76 0.02
N ARG A 299 10.80 -6.51 -1.05
CA ARG A 299 11.42 -6.33 -2.36
C ARG A 299 10.34 -6.33 -3.44
N PRO A 300 10.63 -5.77 -4.62
CA PRO A 300 9.73 -5.90 -5.75
C PRO A 300 9.40 -7.37 -6.02
N LEU A 301 8.11 -7.67 -6.10
CA LEU A 301 7.56 -8.96 -6.49
C LEU A 301 7.55 -9.06 -8.03
N PRO A 302 7.73 -10.27 -8.59
CA PRO A 302 7.63 -10.50 -10.03
C PRO A 302 6.15 -10.56 -10.47
N ALA A 303 5.43 -9.45 -10.29
CA ALA A 303 4.03 -9.29 -10.67
C ALA A 303 3.77 -7.83 -11.10
N SER A 304 2.86 -7.66 -12.06
CA SER A 304 2.38 -6.36 -12.52
C SER A 304 1.22 -5.85 -11.64
N ASP A 305 0.93 -4.54 -11.75
CA ASP A 305 -0.14 -3.86 -11.01
C ASP A 305 -0.02 -4.02 -9.47
N ILE A 306 1.21 -3.95 -8.96
CA ILE A 306 1.53 -3.97 -7.52
C ILE A 306 1.93 -2.58 -7.04
N VAL A 307 1.27 -2.10 -5.98
CA VAL A 307 1.65 -0.90 -5.21
C VAL A 307 2.28 -1.32 -3.89
N TYR A 308 3.43 -0.74 -3.54
CA TYR A 308 4.19 -1.11 -2.35
C TYR A 308 3.83 -0.19 -1.17
N GLY A 309 3.11 -0.75 -0.20
CA GLY A 309 2.56 -0.02 0.94
C GLY A 309 3.51 0.04 2.13
N VAL A 310 3.64 1.22 2.75
CA VAL A 310 4.43 1.43 3.98
C VAL A 310 3.67 2.20 5.06
N HIS A 311 4.02 1.96 6.32
CA HIS A 311 3.46 2.69 7.46
C HIS A 311 4.47 3.74 7.94
N ALA A 312 4.00 4.98 8.12
CA ALA A 312 4.82 6.13 8.50
C ALA A 312 4.36 6.71 9.84
N TYR A 313 5.03 6.36 10.94
CA TYR A 313 4.71 6.90 12.28
C TYR A 313 5.91 7.57 12.98
N GLU A 314 6.92 7.95 12.20
CA GLU A 314 7.90 8.96 12.64
C GLU A 314 7.46 10.37 12.21
N PRO A 315 7.72 11.42 13.00
CA PRO A 315 8.42 11.40 14.29
C PRO A 315 7.56 10.87 15.44
N LYS A 316 7.94 9.71 16.01
CA LYS A 316 7.08 8.94 16.93
C LYS A 316 6.74 9.71 18.20
N LYS A 317 7.71 10.48 18.71
CA LYS A 317 7.53 11.31 19.91
C LYS A 317 6.50 12.42 19.72
N PHE A 318 6.23 12.81 18.48
CA PHE A 318 5.22 13.81 18.14
C PHE A 318 3.87 13.16 17.80
N LEU A 319 3.88 12.12 16.96
CA LEU A 319 2.65 11.48 16.46
C LEU A 319 1.94 10.61 17.51
N ASP A 320 2.69 10.10 18.50
CA ASP A 320 2.21 9.16 19.52
C ASP A 320 2.33 9.70 20.97
N GLN A 321 2.09 11.01 21.15
CA GLN A 321 2.02 11.76 22.41
C GLN A 321 0.93 11.31 23.38
N ALA A 322 1.16 10.18 24.06
CA ALA A 322 0.30 9.67 25.12
C ALA A 322 1.08 9.37 26.41
N THR A 323 0.51 9.68 27.59
CA THR A 323 1.16 9.46 28.90
C THR A 323 1.51 7.98 29.10
N ARG A 324 0.63 7.08 28.69
CA ARG A 324 0.85 5.62 28.80
C ARG A 324 1.87 5.06 27.79
N LYS A 325 2.24 5.81 26.75
CA LYS A 325 3.14 5.33 25.69
C LYS A 325 4.52 5.98 25.75
N ILE A 326 4.57 7.31 25.79
CA ILE A 326 5.81 8.08 25.74
C ILE A 326 6.05 8.93 27.00
N GLY A 327 5.06 9.06 27.89
CA GLY A 327 5.21 9.72 29.20
C GLY A 327 5.06 11.23 29.20
N TYR A 328 4.79 11.87 28.06
CA TYR A 328 4.52 13.31 27.94
C TYR A 328 3.65 13.61 26.72
N PHE A 329 2.98 14.76 26.75
CA PHE A 329 2.13 15.29 25.67
C PHE A 329 2.26 16.83 25.61
N GLY A 330 1.54 17.47 24.70
CA GLY A 330 1.52 18.93 24.53
C GLY A 330 2.74 19.51 23.78
N LYS A 331 3.58 18.66 23.19
CA LYS A 331 4.78 19.09 22.46
C LYS A 331 4.42 19.55 21.04
N PRO A 332 5.02 20.66 20.57
CA PRO A 332 4.71 21.21 19.27
C PRO A 332 5.35 20.44 18.12
N TYR A 333 4.83 20.66 16.91
CA TYR A 333 5.52 20.27 15.69
C TYR A 333 6.70 21.21 15.45
N THR A 334 7.86 20.67 15.04
CA THR A 334 9.12 21.44 14.99
C THR A 334 9.78 21.36 13.62
N LYS A 335 10.71 22.27 13.33
CA LYS A 335 11.54 22.21 12.11
C LYS A 335 12.35 20.92 12.00
N GLN A 336 12.70 20.29 13.12
CA GLN A 336 13.36 18.98 13.11
C GLN A 336 12.39 17.88 12.65
N HIS A 337 11.15 17.92 13.13
CA HIS A 337 10.09 17.00 12.68
C HIS A 337 9.84 17.14 11.18
N ALA A 338 9.70 18.37 10.67
CA ALA A 338 9.56 18.66 9.24
C ALA A 338 10.71 18.06 8.41
N ARG A 339 11.95 18.22 8.87
CA ARG A 339 13.14 17.65 8.23
C ARG A 339 13.10 16.12 8.20
N MET A 340 12.59 15.48 9.24
CA MET A 340 12.43 14.01 9.27
C MET A 340 11.42 13.56 8.22
N VAL A 341 10.24 14.18 8.16
CA VAL A 341 9.20 13.84 7.17
C VAL A 341 9.72 14.01 5.74
N ARG A 342 10.42 15.11 5.45
CA ARG A 342 11.07 15.32 4.15
C ARG A 342 12.07 14.22 3.81
N ASN A 343 12.90 13.83 4.76
CA ASN A 343 13.91 12.79 4.55
C ASN A 343 13.28 11.40 4.36
N ASP A 344 12.17 11.13 5.04
CA ASP A 344 11.40 9.89 4.89
C ASP A 344 10.74 9.83 3.50
N GLY A 345 10.11 10.92 3.05
CA GLY A 345 9.56 11.06 1.70
C GLY A 345 10.61 10.82 0.60
N ARG A 346 11.78 11.45 0.73
CA ARG A 346 12.89 11.23 -0.20
C ARG A 346 13.39 9.78 -0.18
N LEU A 347 13.54 9.16 0.99
CA LEU A 347 13.95 7.77 1.10
C LEU A 347 13.00 6.82 0.34
N LEU A 348 11.69 7.06 0.47
CA LEU A 348 10.68 6.24 -0.18
C LEU A 348 10.62 6.49 -1.70
N ALA A 349 10.71 7.75 -2.13
CA ALA A 349 10.79 8.13 -3.54
C ALA A 349 12.06 7.55 -4.22
N ASP A 350 13.21 7.63 -3.55
CA ASP A 350 14.47 7.07 -4.05
C ASP A 350 14.38 5.55 -4.21
N TRP A 351 13.69 4.86 -3.28
CA TRP A 351 13.44 3.42 -3.39
C TRP A 351 12.51 3.08 -4.55
N SER A 352 11.41 3.83 -4.69
CA SER A 352 10.46 3.69 -5.81
C SER A 352 11.16 3.85 -7.17
N LYS A 353 11.96 4.92 -7.34
CA LYS A 353 12.75 5.17 -8.56
C LYS A 353 13.78 4.07 -8.82
N LYS A 354 14.52 3.66 -7.78
CA LYS A 354 15.53 2.59 -7.89
C LYS A 354 14.93 1.29 -8.42
N PHE A 355 13.69 1.00 -8.07
CA PHE A 355 13.05 -0.27 -8.39
C PHE A 355 12.02 -0.18 -9.50
N GLY A 356 11.67 1.02 -9.98
CA GLY A 356 10.65 1.22 -11.00
C GLY A 356 9.29 0.69 -10.55
N VAL A 357 8.89 1.01 -9.31
CA VAL A 357 7.63 0.53 -8.74
C VAL A 357 6.88 1.63 -7.99
N PRO A 358 5.53 1.64 -8.00
CA PRO A 358 4.78 2.63 -7.28
C PRO A 358 4.74 2.32 -5.79
N VAL A 359 4.81 3.37 -4.97
CA VAL A 359 4.80 3.28 -3.51
C VAL A 359 3.66 4.10 -2.92
N MET A 360 3.22 3.72 -1.73
CA MET A 360 2.14 4.39 -1.01
C MET A 360 2.43 4.37 0.49
N VAL A 361 2.09 5.45 1.18
CA VAL A 361 2.00 5.44 2.65
C VAL A 361 0.59 4.94 3.02
N THR A 362 0.46 3.65 3.31
CA THR A 362 -0.83 2.99 3.60
C THR A 362 -1.34 3.23 5.01
N GLU A 363 -0.52 3.82 5.89
CA GLU A 363 -0.96 4.27 7.20
C GLU A 363 -0.04 5.37 7.76
N THR A 364 -0.59 6.53 8.09
CA THR A 364 0.07 7.56 8.90
C THR A 364 -0.98 8.40 9.62
N GLY A 365 -0.63 9.07 10.72
CA GLY A 365 -1.59 9.94 11.40
C GLY A 365 -1.08 10.54 12.69
N CYS A 366 -1.79 11.57 13.15
CA CYS A 366 -1.57 12.22 14.44
C CYS A 366 -2.40 11.52 15.53
N VAL A 367 -2.00 10.31 15.97
CA VAL A 367 -2.91 9.33 16.63
C VAL A 367 -3.14 9.51 18.13
N SER A 368 -2.80 10.66 18.73
CA SER A 368 -2.72 10.79 20.19
C SER A 368 -3.79 11.68 20.80
N HIS A 369 -4.83 11.10 21.39
CA HIS A 369 -5.76 11.82 22.27
C HIS A 369 -6.47 10.87 23.24
N VAL A 370 -5.72 10.18 24.11
CA VAL A 370 -6.35 9.43 25.20
C VAL A 370 -6.71 10.42 26.31
N LYS A 371 -7.97 10.37 26.79
CA LYS A 371 -8.52 11.18 27.90
C LYS A 371 -8.75 12.67 27.66
N GLY A 372 -8.89 13.14 26.41
CA GLY A 372 -9.25 14.56 26.20
C GLY A 372 -8.11 15.57 26.37
N ILE A 373 -6.90 15.11 26.71
CA ILE A 373 -5.75 15.98 27.06
C ILE A 373 -4.44 15.60 26.35
N GLU A 374 -4.35 14.41 25.74
CA GLU A 374 -3.13 13.92 25.09
C GLU A 374 -3.00 14.39 23.63
N GLY A 375 -1.78 14.30 23.08
CA GLY A 375 -1.40 14.86 21.78
C GLY A 375 -0.78 16.26 21.84
N PRO A 376 -0.51 16.89 20.68
CA PRO A 376 -0.05 18.28 20.63
C PRO A 376 -1.05 19.24 21.28
N ALA A 377 -0.54 20.28 21.96
CA ALA A 377 -1.35 21.27 22.66
C ALA A 377 -1.96 22.30 21.70
N ASN A 378 -1.24 22.66 20.64
CA ASN A 378 -1.77 23.53 19.61
C ASN A 378 -2.53 22.68 18.57
N PRO A 379 -3.81 22.96 18.29
CA PRO A 379 -4.59 22.20 17.30
C PRO A 379 -3.96 22.19 15.90
N ASP A 380 -3.24 23.26 15.53
CA ASP A 380 -2.57 23.39 14.23
C ASP A 380 -1.36 22.45 14.05
N ASP A 381 -0.79 21.90 15.12
CA ASP A 381 0.43 21.08 15.01
C ASP A 381 0.22 19.80 14.17
N CYS A 382 -0.95 19.17 14.25
CA CYS A 382 -1.26 18.03 13.39
C CYS A 382 -1.47 18.47 11.93
N GLY A 383 -2.01 19.67 11.69
CA GLY A 383 -2.13 20.28 10.36
C GLY A 383 -0.76 20.57 9.73
N LYS A 384 0.19 21.11 10.50
CA LYS A 384 1.58 21.28 10.04
C LYS A 384 2.24 19.96 9.62
N PHE A 385 2.04 18.89 10.39
CA PHE A 385 2.53 17.55 10.01
C PHE A 385 1.83 17.03 8.74
N ALA A 386 0.51 17.19 8.65
CA ALA A 386 -0.26 16.82 7.47
C ALA A 386 0.22 17.57 6.21
N ALA A 387 0.56 18.85 6.33
CA ALA A 387 1.05 19.68 5.22
C ALA A 387 2.42 19.20 4.72
N ASP A 388 3.32 18.82 5.63
CA ASP A 388 4.61 18.22 5.26
C ASP A 388 4.44 16.80 4.68
N ALA A 389 3.49 16.00 5.19
CA ALA A 389 3.15 14.72 4.60
C ALA A 389 2.59 14.88 3.17
N TYR A 390 1.70 15.84 2.95
CA TYR A 390 1.19 16.16 1.63
C TYR A 390 2.31 16.58 0.68
N ARG A 391 3.16 17.54 1.09
CA ARG A 391 4.27 18.06 0.28
C ARG A 391 5.31 17.00 -0.08
N HIS A 392 5.66 16.13 0.86
CA HIS A 392 6.78 15.21 0.71
C HIS A 392 6.40 13.78 0.34
N TYR A 393 5.10 13.45 0.36
CA TYR A 393 4.57 12.21 -0.19
C TYR A 393 3.63 12.49 -1.37
N VAL A 394 2.50 13.15 -1.13
CA VAL A 394 1.41 13.27 -2.12
C VAL A 394 1.84 14.03 -3.38
N GLU A 395 2.47 15.21 -3.23
CA GLU A 395 2.99 15.97 -4.38
C GLU A 395 4.13 15.24 -5.10
N GLN A 396 4.77 14.27 -4.46
CA GLN A 396 5.79 13.42 -5.05
C GLN A 396 5.21 12.16 -5.71
N GLY A 397 3.89 12.08 -5.86
CA GLY A 397 3.20 10.93 -6.46
C GLY A 397 3.04 9.73 -5.52
N ILE A 398 3.30 9.91 -4.22
CA ILE A 398 3.18 8.87 -3.18
C ILE A 398 1.89 9.14 -2.39
N PRO A 399 0.81 8.40 -2.63
CA PRO A 399 -0.45 8.65 -1.93
C PRO A 399 -0.34 8.31 -0.44
N VAL A 400 -1.21 8.92 0.36
CA VAL A 400 -1.20 8.79 1.82
C VAL A 400 -2.58 8.39 2.31
N VAL A 401 -2.65 7.38 3.17
CA VAL A 401 -3.84 7.03 3.95
C VAL A 401 -3.69 7.59 5.36
N TRP A 402 -4.59 8.49 5.73
CA TRP A 402 -4.63 9.09 7.06
C TRP A 402 -5.42 8.22 8.05
N TRP A 403 -4.80 7.87 9.18
CA TRP A 403 -5.39 7.06 10.24
C TRP A 403 -6.19 7.94 11.21
N ALA A 404 -7.50 8.07 10.98
CA ALA A 404 -8.31 9.04 11.71
C ALA A 404 -9.79 8.73 11.89
N ILE A 405 -10.52 8.17 10.91
CA ILE A 405 -11.99 8.33 10.91
C ILE A 405 -12.62 7.80 12.21
N GLU A 406 -12.49 6.52 12.59
CA GLU A 406 -12.92 6.02 13.92
C GLU A 406 -11.78 5.99 14.94
N LYS A 407 -11.11 7.13 15.13
CA LYS A 407 -10.00 7.29 16.07
C LYS A 407 -10.15 8.50 16.99
N GLU A 408 -9.41 8.52 18.10
CA GLU A 408 -9.51 9.59 19.11
C GLU A 408 -9.14 10.98 18.53
N ARG A 409 -8.12 11.02 17.67
CA ARG A 409 -7.80 12.18 16.80
C ARG A 409 -8.28 11.90 15.38
N THR A 410 -9.56 12.15 15.19
CA THR A 410 -10.22 12.04 13.88
C THR A 410 -9.96 13.29 13.03
N ILE A 411 -10.55 13.33 11.83
CA ILE A 411 -10.50 14.47 10.90
C ILE A 411 -11.47 15.60 11.25
N TYR A 412 -12.25 15.42 12.32
CA TYR A 412 -13.25 16.36 12.79
C TYR A 412 -12.79 17.05 14.08
N VAL A 413 -13.17 18.31 14.26
CA VAL A 413 -12.98 19.00 15.54
C VAL A 413 -13.84 18.37 16.61
N ARG A 414 -13.31 18.38 17.84
CA ARG A 414 -13.99 17.84 19.01
C ARG A 414 -14.44 18.97 19.91
N GLU A 415 -15.73 19.02 20.18
CA GLU A 415 -16.28 20.04 21.06
C GLU A 415 -16.21 19.62 22.53
N LYS A 416 -16.30 20.59 23.45
CA LYS A 416 -16.39 20.30 24.89
C LYS A 416 -17.56 19.38 25.23
N SER A 417 -18.66 19.46 24.47
CA SER A 417 -19.86 18.63 24.61
C SER A 417 -19.59 17.14 24.33
N ASP A 418 -18.56 16.81 23.55
CA ASP A 418 -18.13 15.44 23.26
C ASP A 418 -17.33 14.81 24.40
N CYS A 419 -16.97 15.60 25.41
CA CYS A 419 -16.12 15.19 26.52
C CYS A 419 -16.84 15.30 27.87
N ARG A 420 -16.75 14.26 28.71
CA ARG A 420 -17.32 14.32 30.06
C ARG A 420 -16.45 15.21 30.95
N ARG A 421 -17.10 16.01 31.80
CA ARG A 421 -16.47 17.01 32.69
C ARG A 421 -15.32 16.49 33.56
N THR A 422 -15.18 15.19 33.78
CA THR A 422 -14.22 14.61 34.74
C THR A 422 -13.39 13.43 34.21
N GLY A 423 -13.40 13.11 32.91
CA GLY A 423 -12.80 11.83 32.45
C GLY A 423 -12.25 11.71 31.03
N GLY A 424 -12.42 12.73 30.19
CA GLY A 424 -12.01 12.69 28.77
C GLY A 424 -13.20 12.54 27.82
N CYS A 425 -12.90 12.26 26.56
CA CYS A 425 -13.90 12.17 25.51
C CYS A 425 -14.27 10.72 25.27
N ASP A 426 -15.53 10.38 25.57
CA ASP A 426 -16.02 8.99 25.63
C ASP A 426 -16.58 8.49 24.29
N ILE A 427 -16.67 9.37 23.29
CA ILE A 427 -17.10 9.03 21.93
C ILE A 427 -15.91 9.09 20.97
N TRP A 428 -15.77 8.06 20.14
CA TRP A 428 -14.71 7.99 19.13
C TRP A 428 -14.88 9.08 18.08
N MET A 429 -16.11 9.26 17.60
CA MET A 429 -16.51 10.26 16.62
C MET A 429 -17.16 11.48 17.29
N PRO A 430 -16.73 12.72 17.01
CA PRO A 430 -17.45 13.94 17.39
C PRO A 430 -18.88 13.95 16.84
N ARG A 431 -19.84 14.49 17.60
CA ARG A 431 -21.25 14.47 17.19
C ARG A 431 -21.54 15.35 15.99
N ASN A 432 -20.99 16.56 15.98
CA ASN A 432 -21.28 17.55 14.95
C ASN A 432 -20.48 17.34 13.66
N ARG A 433 -19.47 16.46 13.68
CA ARG A 433 -18.62 16.11 12.53
C ARG A 433 -18.16 17.33 11.72
N ILE A 434 -17.80 18.40 12.42
CA ILE A 434 -17.26 19.62 11.80
C ILE A 434 -15.83 19.32 11.35
N PRO A 435 -15.48 19.48 10.06
CA PRO A 435 -14.12 19.30 9.56
C PRO A 435 -13.06 20.06 10.37
N ASP A 436 -11.91 19.43 10.64
CA ASP A 436 -10.75 20.10 11.21
C ASP A 436 -10.12 21.03 10.16
N PRO A 437 -10.16 22.36 10.32
CA PRO A 437 -9.74 23.29 9.29
C PRO A 437 -8.25 23.16 8.97
N HIS A 438 -7.42 22.81 9.95
CA HIS A 438 -5.97 22.68 9.75
C HIS A 438 -5.63 21.40 8.97
N LEU A 439 -6.33 20.29 9.24
CA LEU A 439 -6.14 19.06 8.47
C LEU A 439 -6.68 19.20 7.04
N PHE A 440 -7.85 19.82 6.88
CA PHE A 440 -8.49 20.00 5.58
C PHE A 440 -7.69 20.96 4.69
N GLU A 441 -7.21 22.09 5.23
CA GLU A 441 -6.31 22.98 4.51
C GLU A 441 -5.02 22.26 4.11
N ALA A 442 -4.39 21.55 5.06
CA ALA A 442 -3.13 20.84 4.82
C ALA A 442 -3.22 19.76 3.73
N PHE A 443 -4.34 19.05 3.67
CA PHE A 443 -4.60 18.01 2.68
C PHE A 443 -5.33 18.50 1.42
N ARG A 444 -5.67 19.79 1.35
CA ARG A 444 -6.42 20.41 0.24
C ARG A 444 -7.78 19.74 0.02
N LEU A 445 -8.46 19.42 1.12
CA LEU A 445 -9.80 18.83 1.15
C LEU A 445 -10.86 19.93 1.21
N ASN A 446 -12.07 19.63 0.74
CA ASN A 446 -13.18 20.56 0.80
C ASN A 446 -13.92 20.43 2.14
N ALA A 447 -13.89 21.48 2.97
CA ALA A 447 -14.59 21.49 4.25
C ALA A 447 -16.09 21.85 4.11
N ASN A 448 -16.51 22.40 2.96
CA ASN A 448 -17.90 22.81 2.68
C ASN A 448 -18.28 22.36 1.25
N PRO A 449 -18.51 21.06 1.03
CA PRO A 449 -18.82 20.49 -0.28
C PRO A 449 -20.21 20.80 -0.81
#